data_AF-A0A7L8UB41-F1
#
_entry.id   AF-A0A7L8UB41-F1
#
_cell.length_a   1.000
_cell.length_b   1.000
_cell.length_c   1.000
_cell.angle_alpha   90.00
_cell.angle_beta   90.00
_cell.angle_gamma   90.00
#
_symmetry.space_group_name_H-M   'P 1'
#
loop_
_entity.id
_entity.type
_entity.pdbx_description
1 polymer ?
#
loop_
_entity_poly.entity_id
_entity_poly.type
_entity_poly.pdbx_seq_one_letter_code
_entity_poly.pdbx_strand_id
1 'polypeptide(L)'
;MKNAISKAIILFFVFSAGCSKTEKVQIEVKNIIKSAEILTFKDLSDQQKKELEYCCSYYPSNWRDGVSFEKEKAYFVKTKIDNNLLASLTESNTFSKIELLNNGNTYLYGKYHNRWGFVDNKNDTIFETEKFEGHRIIAITRRGNIDELIVGPLVEKPKKMYIEISDSKNYPNLTPEYIISLDSSRN
;
A
#
# COMPACT_ATOMS: atom_id res chain seq x y z
N MET A 1 8.07 82.76 -16.59
CA MET A 1 7.68 82.48 -15.18
C MET A 1 6.39 81.68 -15.15
N LYS A 2 6.48 80.40 -14.77
CA LYS A 2 5.55 79.62 -13.93
C LYS A 2 5.85 78.13 -14.16
N ASN A 3 6.45 77.54 -13.13
CA ASN A 3 6.80 76.13 -13.04
C ASN A 3 5.54 75.26 -13.03
N ALA A 4 5.56 74.15 -13.76
CA ALA A 4 4.63 73.04 -13.55
C ALA A 4 5.46 71.80 -13.17
N ILE A 5 5.60 71.60 -11.86
CA ILE A 5 6.06 70.35 -11.26
C ILE A 5 4.87 69.39 -11.34
N SER A 6 4.96 68.34 -12.15
CA SER A 6 3.98 67.25 -12.14
C SER A 6 4.62 65.97 -11.59
N LYS A 7 3.87 65.34 -10.70
CA LYS A 7 4.30 64.36 -9.70
C LYS A 7 4.66 63.02 -10.34
N ALA A 8 5.81 62.47 -9.95
CA ALA A 8 6.14 61.08 -10.19
C ALA A 8 5.19 60.17 -9.39
N ILE A 9 4.47 59.30 -10.10
CA ILE A 9 3.66 58.24 -9.50
C ILE A 9 4.56 57.01 -9.41
N ILE A 10 5.03 56.71 -8.20
CA ILE A 10 5.73 55.45 -7.89
C ILE A 10 4.63 54.40 -7.70
N LEU A 11 4.47 53.53 -8.70
CA LEU A 11 3.56 52.40 -8.65
C LEU A 11 4.21 51.28 -7.81
N PHE A 12 3.79 51.17 -6.55
CA PHE A 12 4.14 50.04 -5.69
C PHE A 12 3.39 48.79 -6.20
N PHE A 13 4.09 47.93 -6.95
CA PHE A 13 3.64 46.57 -7.18
C PHE A 13 3.84 45.78 -5.87
N VAL A 14 2.78 45.71 -5.07
CA VAL A 14 2.66 44.72 -4.01
C VAL A 14 2.53 43.37 -4.73
N PHE A 15 3.65 42.65 -4.84
CA PHE A 15 3.63 41.22 -5.14
C PHE A 15 2.90 40.55 -3.99
N SER A 16 1.60 40.32 -4.18
CA SER A 16 0.85 39.37 -3.39
C SER A 16 1.57 38.03 -3.51
N ALA A 17 2.19 37.62 -2.41
CA ALA A 17 2.68 36.26 -2.21
C ALA A 17 1.51 35.32 -2.49
N GLY A 18 1.52 34.73 -3.68
CA GLY A 18 0.63 33.64 -4.03
C GLY A 18 0.96 32.49 -3.10
N CYS A 19 0.18 32.31 -2.03
CA CYS A 19 0.01 31.01 -1.41
C CYS A 19 -0.42 30.05 -2.51
N SER A 20 0.54 29.35 -3.12
CA SER A 20 0.24 28.20 -3.96
C SER A 20 -0.41 27.17 -3.04
N LYS A 21 -1.73 27.19 -2.95
CA LYS A 21 -2.47 26.01 -2.50
C LYS A 21 -2.07 24.94 -3.50
N THR A 22 -1.16 24.07 -3.10
CA THR A 22 -0.83 22.85 -3.83
C THR A 22 -2.16 22.14 -4.02
N GLU A 23 -2.67 22.20 -5.24
CA GLU A 23 -3.91 21.54 -5.63
C GLU A 23 -3.64 20.05 -5.40
N LYS A 24 -4.30 19.47 -4.40
CA LYS A 24 -4.11 18.05 -4.06
C LYS A 24 -4.55 17.25 -5.29
N VAL A 25 -3.59 16.64 -5.97
CA VAL A 25 -3.85 15.76 -7.12
C VAL A 25 -4.83 14.68 -6.66
N GLN A 26 -6.03 14.67 -7.22
CA GLN A 26 -7.04 13.67 -6.87
C GLN A 26 -6.50 12.26 -7.17
N ILE A 27 -6.21 11.48 -6.11
CA ILE A 27 -5.73 10.12 -6.26
C ILE A 27 -6.91 9.20 -6.55
N GLU A 28 -6.88 8.51 -7.68
CA GLU A 28 -7.81 7.42 -7.96
C GLU A 28 -7.40 6.17 -7.16
N VAL A 29 -7.85 6.09 -5.90
CA VAL A 29 -7.51 5.01 -4.95
C VAL A 29 -7.76 3.61 -5.52
N LYS A 30 -8.85 3.45 -6.29
CA LYS A 30 -9.20 2.20 -6.99
C LYS A 30 -8.11 1.70 -7.97
N ASN A 31 -7.21 2.58 -8.42
CA ASN A 31 -6.15 2.25 -9.36
C ASN A 31 -4.84 1.91 -8.66
N ILE A 32 -4.75 1.93 -7.32
CA ILE A 32 -3.52 1.56 -6.61
C ILE A 32 -3.26 0.07 -6.72
N ILE A 33 -4.27 -0.75 -6.42
CA ILE A 33 -4.20 -2.20 -6.62
C ILE A 33 -4.71 -2.49 -8.04
N LYS A 34 -3.80 -2.88 -8.94
CA LYS A 34 -4.13 -3.10 -10.36
C LYS A 34 -4.74 -4.47 -10.62
N SER A 35 -4.26 -5.48 -9.89
CA SER A 35 -4.73 -6.86 -10.02
C SER A 35 -4.37 -7.66 -8.78
N ALA A 36 -5.15 -8.68 -8.47
CA ALA A 36 -4.86 -9.66 -7.43
C ALA A 36 -5.28 -11.05 -7.88
N GLU A 37 -4.46 -12.06 -7.60
CA GLU A 37 -4.66 -13.46 -7.95
C GLU A 37 -4.38 -14.33 -6.73
N ILE A 38 -5.26 -15.29 -6.45
CA ILE A 38 -5.07 -16.27 -5.37
C ILE A 38 -4.12 -17.36 -5.86
N LEU A 39 -3.07 -17.59 -5.09
CA LEU A 39 -2.14 -18.69 -5.26
C LEU A 39 -2.28 -19.69 -4.11
N THR A 40 -1.81 -20.90 -4.36
CA THR A 40 -1.56 -21.94 -3.36
C THR A 40 -0.07 -22.17 -3.21
N PHE A 41 0.34 -22.92 -2.19
CA PHE A 41 1.76 -23.27 -1.98
C PHE A 41 2.42 -23.92 -3.21
N LYS A 42 1.66 -24.68 -4.01
CA LYS A 42 2.15 -25.34 -5.22
C LYS A 42 2.57 -24.36 -6.30
N ASP A 43 1.92 -23.20 -6.36
CA ASP A 43 2.15 -22.15 -7.37
C ASP A 43 3.40 -21.31 -7.04
N LEU A 44 3.97 -21.46 -5.85
CA LEU A 44 5.18 -20.75 -5.43
C LEU A 44 6.45 -21.38 -6.01
N SER A 45 7.43 -20.54 -6.36
CA SER A 45 8.78 -20.96 -6.71
C SER A 45 9.54 -21.56 -5.52
N ASP A 46 10.61 -22.30 -5.78
CA ASP A 46 11.42 -22.91 -4.72
C ASP A 46 12.03 -21.88 -3.77
N GLN A 47 12.45 -20.71 -4.29
CA GLN A 47 12.93 -19.62 -3.45
C GLN A 47 11.82 -19.10 -2.51
N GLN A 48 10.61 -18.90 -3.02
CA GLN A 48 9.46 -18.46 -2.20
C GLN A 48 9.06 -19.51 -1.16
N LYS A 49 9.14 -20.80 -1.50
CA LYS A 49 8.91 -21.91 -0.55
C LYS A 49 9.98 -21.94 0.54
N LYS A 50 11.23 -21.60 0.21
CA LYS A 50 12.32 -21.51 1.18
C LYS A 50 12.12 -20.38 2.19
N GLU A 51 11.57 -19.24 1.78
CA GLU A 51 11.18 -18.15 2.71
C GLU A 51 10.15 -18.60 3.77
N LEU A 52 9.43 -19.68 3.50
CA LEU A 52 8.42 -20.31 4.35
C LEU A 52 8.96 -21.54 5.10
N GLU A 53 10.27 -21.75 5.16
CA GLU A 53 10.86 -22.89 5.87
C GLU A 53 10.45 -22.89 7.35
N TYR A 54 10.57 -21.72 8.01
CA TYR A 54 10.27 -21.51 9.43
C TYR A 54 8.98 -20.68 9.64
N CYS A 55 7.91 -21.02 8.92
CA CYS A 55 6.55 -20.54 9.17
C CYS A 55 5.71 -21.69 9.81
N CYS A 56 4.40 -21.62 10.03
CA CYS A 56 3.40 -20.59 9.75
C CYS A 56 2.48 -20.48 10.96
N SER A 57 2.24 -19.27 11.44
CA SER A 57 1.33 -19.01 12.56
C SER A 57 0.46 -17.80 12.30
N TYR A 58 -0.77 -17.83 12.81
CA TYR A 58 -1.69 -16.70 12.82
C TYR A 58 -2.08 -16.36 14.27
N TYR A 59 -2.56 -15.14 14.48
CA TYR A 59 -2.74 -14.60 15.83
C TYR A 59 -4.19 -14.10 16.02
N PRO A 60 -5.11 -14.96 16.49
CA PRO A 60 -6.53 -14.61 16.56
C PRO A 60 -6.88 -13.64 17.69
N SER A 61 -6.08 -13.62 18.76
CA SER A 61 -6.37 -12.84 19.97
C SER A 61 -5.24 -11.89 20.36
N ASN A 62 -3.99 -12.37 20.36
CA ASN A 62 -2.81 -11.56 20.67
C ASN A 62 -1.53 -12.20 20.08
N TRP A 63 -0.44 -11.44 20.06
CA TRP A 63 0.84 -11.85 19.46
C TRP A 63 1.63 -12.92 20.24
N ARG A 64 1.17 -13.33 21.43
CA ARG A 64 1.80 -14.39 22.24
C ARG A 64 1.16 -15.75 22.00
N ASP A 65 -0.10 -15.77 21.58
CA ASP A 65 -0.90 -16.98 21.43
C ASP A 65 -1.07 -17.34 19.95
N GLY A 66 0.07 -17.54 19.27
CA GLY A 66 0.09 -17.93 17.86
C GLY A 66 -0.45 -19.35 17.66
N VAL A 67 -1.31 -19.52 16.66
CA VAL A 67 -1.83 -20.83 16.24
C VAL A 67 -1.10 -21.26 14.97
N SER A 68 -0.42 -22.39 15.03
CA SER A 68 0.32 -22.94 13.89
C SER A 68 -0.59 -23.58 12.85
N PHE A 69 -0.20 -23.48 11.58
CA PHE A 69 -0.89 -24.13 10.46
C PHE A 69 0.08 -24.60 9.40
N GLU A 70 -0.35 -25.57 8.59
CA GLU A 70 0.46 -26.13 7.50
C GLU A 70 0.56 -25.14 6.33
N LYS A 71 1.78 -24.81 5.94
CA LYS A 71 2.05 -23.91 4.80
C LYS A 71 1.54 -24.45 3.48
N GLU A 72 1.49 -25.77 3.33
CA GLU A 72 0.99 -26.47 2.15
C GLU A 72 -0.53 -26.28 1.95
N LYS A 73 -1.26 -25.95 3.02
CA LYS A 73 -2.70 -25.63 2.99
C LYS A 73 -2.99 -24.12 2.93
N ALA A 74 -1.96 -23.29 2.99
CA ALA A 74 -2.10 -21.84 3.00
C ALA A 74 -2.44 -21.29 1.61
N TYR A 75 -3.11 -20.14 1.61
CA TYR A 75 -3.30 -19.30 0.43
C TYR A 75 -2.30 -18.16 0.41
N PHE A 76 -2.05 -17.64 -0.78
CA PHE A 76 -1.23 -16.45 -1.01
C PHE A 76 -1.95 -15.56 -2.03
N VAL A 77 -1.62 -14.28 -2.05
CA VAL A 77 -2.14 -13.35 -3.04
C VAL A 77 -0.99 -12.74 -3.81
N LYS A 78 -0.95 -13.02 -5.11
CA LYS A 78 -0.08 -12.33 -6.05
C LYS A 78 -0.78 -11.05 -6.50
N THR A 79 -0.15 -9.91 -6.28
CA THR A 79 -0.77 -8.60 -6.56
C THR A 79 0.17 -7.68 -7.32
N LYS A 80 -0.40 -6.77 -8.11
CA LYS A 80 0.32 -5.69 -8.78
C LYS A 80 -0.13 -4.35 -8.22
N ILE A 81 0.83 -3.58 -7.71
CA ILE A 81 0.61 -2.30 -7.06
C ILE A 81 1.24 -1.18 -7.87
N ASP A 82 0.52 -0.07 -8.05
CA ASP A 82 1.11 1.20 -8.49
C ASP A 82 1.84 1.85 -7.33
N ASN A 83 3.15 1.64 -7.29
CA ASN A 83 3.99 2.08 -6.18
C ASN A 83 4.01 3.60 -6.05
N ASN A 84 3.84 4.31 -7.17
CA ASN A 84 3.90 5.76 -7.21
C ASN A 84 2.61 6.37 -6.64
N LEU A 85 1.46 5.78 -6.97
CA LEU A 85 0.18 6.15 -6.37
C LEU A 85 0.12 5.77 -4.89
N LEU A 86 0.57 4.56 -4.52
CA LEU A 86 0.60 4.16 -3.12
C LEU A 86 1.54 5.05 -2.30
N ALA A 87 2.74 5.36 -2.78
CA ALA A 87 3.67 6.26 -2.08
C ALA A 87 3.10 7.68 -1.95
N SER A 88 2.36 8.17 -2.94
CA SER A 88 1.61 9.44 -2.83
C SER A 88 0.52 9.39 -1.78
N LEU A 89 -0.12 8.23 -1.59
CA LEU A 89 -1.15 8.03 -0.59
C LEU A 89 -0.54 7.93 0.83
N THR A 90 0.54 7.16 0.99
CA THR A 90 1.27 6.92 2.25
C THR A 90 2.16 8.09 2.68
N GLU A 91 2.39 9.09 1.80
CA GLU A 91 3.23 10.23 2.14
C GLU A 91 2.71 10.94 3.41
N SER A 92 3.61 11.14 4.37
CA SER A 92 3.30 11.73 5.67
C SER A 92 4.27 12.85 6.03
N ASN A 93 4.11 13.42 7.23
CA ASN A 93 5.06 14.41 7.74
C ASN A 93 6.39 13.76 8.14
N THR A 94 6.39 12.45 8.40
CA THR A 94 7.57 11.68 8.77
C THR A 94 8.27 11.07 7.57
N PHE A 95 7.50 10.65 6.56
CA PHE A 95 8.03 9.97 5.37
C PHE A 95 7.61 10.67 4.08
N SER A 96 8.59 11.16 3.33
CA SER A 96 8.36 11.73 2.02
C SER A 96 8.13 10.65 0.97
N LYS A 97 7.41 10.99 -0.11
CA LYS A 97 7.19 10.09 -1.24
C LYS A 97 8.50 9.58 -1.86
N ILE A 98 9.53 10.43 -1.91
CA ILE A 98 10.83 10.10 -2.49
C ILE A 98 11.52 9.03 -1.64
N GLU A 99 11.50 9.18 -0.32
CA GLU A 99 12.08 8.18 0.60
C GLU A 99 11.35 6.84 0.50
N LEU A 100 10.02 6.86 0.41
CA LEU A 100 9.18 5.67 0.23
C LEU A 100 9.55 4.86 -1.03
N LEU A 101 10.00 5.54 -2.10
CA LEU A 101 10.34 4.89 -3.37
C LEU A 101 11.83 4.50 -3.49
N ASN A 102 12.74 5.23 -2.83
CA ASN A 102 14.19 5.06 -3.03
C ASN A 102 14.86 4.07 -2.07
N ASN A 103 14.30 3.83 -0.88
CA ASN A 103 14.92 2.97 0.14
C ASN A 103 14.70 1.46 -0.09
N GLY A 104 14.76 1.04 -1.35
CA GLY A 104 14.46 -0.33 -1.76
C GLY A 104 12.96 -0.62 -1.80
N ASN A 105 12.62 -1.78 -2.36
CA ASN A 105 11.23 -2.09 -2.66
C ASN A 105 10.39 -2.30 -1.40
N THR A 106 11.01 -2.76 -0.30
CA THR A 106 10.32 -3.11 0.95
C THR A 106 9.95 -1.90 1.80
N TYR A 107 10.58 -0.74 1.60
CA TYR A 107 10.35 0.41 2.48
C TYR A 107 8.93 0.95 2.36
N LEU A 108 8.34 0.93 1.16
CA LEU A 108 6.93 1.27 0.96
C LEU A 108 5.97 0.26 1.61
N TYR A 109 6.41 -0.98 1.80
CA TYR A 109 5.59 -2.08 2.31
C TYR A 109 6.25 -2.67 3.54
N GLY A 110 6.17 -1.92 4.63
CA GLY A 110 6.83 -2.29 5.87
C GLY A 110 6.17 -1.69 7.08
N LYS A 111 6.69 -2.13 8.22
CA LYS A 111 6.33 -1.65 9.56
C LYS A 111 6.14 -0.13 9.61
N TYR A 112 4.95 0.29 10.03
CA TYR A 112 4.48 1.67 10.20
C TYR A 112 4.08 2.44 8.93
N HIS A 113 4.14 1.83 7.74
CA HIS A 113 3.74 2.50 6.50
C HIS A 113 2.37 2.02 6.05
N ASN A 114 2.30 0.73 5.73
CA ASN A 114 1.15 0.10 5.12
C ASN A 114 0.96 -1.29 5.73
N ARG A 115 -0.29 -1.64 6.02
CA ARG A 115 -0.68 -2.93 6.60
C ARG A 115 -1.58 -3.67 5.62
N TRP A 116 -1.23 -4.92 5.32
CA TRP A 116 -2.00 -5.78 4.43
C TRP A 116 -3.13 -6.43 5.21
N GLY A 117 -4.33 -6.41 4.64
CA GLY A 117 -5.46 -7.13 5.19
C GLY A 117 -6.25 -7.84 4.11
N PHE A 118 -6.93 -8.91 4.52
CA PHE A 118 -7.75 -9.73 3.64
C PHE A 118 -9.07 -10.06 4.30
N VAL A 119 -10.10 -10.23 3.48
CA VAL A 119 -11.42 -10.67 3.91
C VAL A 119 -11.75 -11.97 3.20
N ASP A 120 -12.30 -12.93 3.91
CA ASP A 120 -12.66 -14.25 3.41
C ASP A 120 -14.06 -14.27 2.75
N ASN A 121 -14.49 -15.44 2.28
CA ASN A 121 -15.81 -15.59 1.66
C ASN A 121 -17.00 -15.31 2.61
N LYS A 122 -16.82 -15.42 3.92
CA LYS A 122 -17.83 -15.15 4.95
C LYS A 122 -17.95 -13.67 5.34
N ASN A 123 -17.06 -12.82 4.82
CA ASN A 123 -16.89 -11.40 5.18
C ASN A 123 -16.11 -11.20 6.49
N ASP A 124 -15.39 -12.21 6.95
CA ASP A 124 -14.54 -12.10 8.13
C ASP A 124 -13.13 -11.65 7.71
N THR A 125 -12.51 -10.79 8.51
CA THR A 125 -11.09 -10.44 8.34
C THR A 125 -10.25 -11.69 8.62
N ILE A 126 -9.38 -12.04 7.68
CA ILE A 126 -8.46 -13.16 7.83
C ILE A 126 -7.44 -12.80 8.90
N PHE A 127 -7.21 -13.72 9.84
CA PHE A 127 -6.27 -13.50 10.93
C PHE A 127 -4.86 -13.22 10.42
N GLU A 128 -4.27 -12.18 11.00
CA GLU A 128 -2.94 -11.70 10.68
C GLU A 128 -1.87 -12.72 11.02
N THR A 129 -0.83 -12.75 10.19
CA THR A 129 0.33 -13.60 10.37
C THR A 129 1.58 -12.80 10.74
N GLU A 130 1.52 -11.46 10.69
CA GLU A 130 2.63 -10.57 11.02
C GLU A 130 2.21 -9.40 11.88
N LYS A 131 3.01 -9.12 12.92
CA LYS A 131 2.69 -8.09 13.91
C LYS A 131 2.55 -6.70 13.32
N PHE A 132 3.44 -6.33 12.41
CA PHE A 132 3.58 -4.94 11.97
C PHE A 132 3.00 -4.67 10.59
N GLU A 133 2.91 -5.70 9.75
CA GLU A 133 2.49 -5.59 8.35
C GLU A 133 1.14 -6.28 8.09
N GLY A 134 0.54 -6.91 9.11
CA GLY A 134 -0.71 -7.67 9.02
C GLY A 134 -0.46 -9.05 8.42
N HIS A 135 0.00 -9.08 7.18
CA HIS A 135 0.44 -10.29 6.51
C HIS A 135 1.81 -10.11 5.87
N ARG A 136 2.59 -11.19 5.85
CA ARG A 136 3.97 -11.19 5.36
C ARG A 136 3.99 -11.02 3.84
N ILE A 137 4.96 -10.25 3.35
CA ILE A 137 5.33 -10.23 1.94
C ILE A 137 6.49 -11.22 1.76
N ILE A 138 6.29 -12.25 0.93
CA ILE A 138 7.31 -13.29 0.71
C ILE A 138 8.10 -13.08 -0.57
N ALA A 139 7.62 -12.21 -1.46
CA ALA A 139 8.34 -11.81 -2.66
C ALA A 139 7.91 -10.42 -3.11
N ILE A 140 8.87 -9.66 -3.63
CA ILE A 140 8.65 -8.34 -4.20
C ILE A 140 9.57 -8.14 -5.42
N THR A 141 9.01 -7.64 -6.51
CA THR A 141 9.78 -7.26 -7.70
C THR A 141 9.23 -5.95 -8.26
N ARG A 142 10.09 -4.94 -8.38
CA ARG A 142 9.76 -3.62 -8.93
C ARG A 142 10.09 -3.54 -10.42
N ARG A 143 9.15 -3.07 -11.23
CA ARG A 143 9.31 -2.78 -12.66
C ARG A 143 8.73 -1.40 -12.96
N GLY A 144 9.58 -0.37 -12.89
CA GLY A 144 9.15 1.02 -12.99
C GLY A 144 8.17 1.37 -11.86
N ASN A 145 6.98 1.84 -12.23
CA ASN A 145 5.95 2.24 -11.26
C ASN A 145 5.09 1.08 -10.74
N ILE A 146 5.35 -0.15 -11.19
CA ILE A 146 4.57 -1.33 -10.77
C ILE A 146 5.43 -2.24 -9.91
N ASP A 147 4.94 -2.55 -8.72
CA ASP A 147 5.48 -3.60 -7.86
C ASP A 147 4.61 -4.84 -7.98
N GLU A 148 5.23 -5.98 -8.27
CA GLU A 148 4.60 -7.29 -8.18
C GLU A 148 4.99 -7.91 -6.83
N LEU A 149 3.98 -8.29 -6.05
CA LEU A 149 4.12 -8.76 -4.68
C LEU A 149 3.46 -10.13 -4.53
N ILE A 150 3.98 -10.95 -3.62
CA ILE A 150 3.25 -12.10 -3.09
C ILE A 150 3.10 -11.91 -1.59
N VAL A 151 1.85 -11.87 -1.13
CA VAL A 151 1.48 -11.65 0.27
C VAL A 151 0.81 -12.92 0.82
N GLY A 152 1.18 -13.31 2.03
CA GLY A 152 0.76 -14.53 2.69
C GLY A 152 1.89 -15.07 3.57
N PRO A 153 1.68 -16.19 4.25
CA PRO A 153 0.59 -17.16 4.13
C PRO A 153 -0.74 -16.65 4.70
N LEU A 154 -1.86 -17.15 4.17
CA LEU A 154 -3.23 -16.88 4.65
C LEU A 154 -3.90 -18.20 5.04
N VAL A 155 -4.55 -18.21 6.20
CA VAL A 155 -5.21 -19.41 6.76
C VAL A 155 -6.54 -19.73 6.09
N GLU A 156 -7.17 -18.74 5.48
CA GLU A 156 -8.44 -18.84 4.79
C GLU A 156 -8.31 -18.32 3.37
N LYS A 157 -9.22 -18.74 2.49
CA LYS A 157 -9.23 -18.27 1.10
C LYS A 157 -9.71 -16.81 1.05
N PRO A 158 -8.91 -15.85 0.57
CA PRO A 158 -9.33 -14.45 0.50
C PRO A 158 -10.29 -14.21 -0.68
N LYS A 159 -11.27 -13.32 -0.49
CA LYS A 159 -12.10 -12.75 -1.57
C LYS A 159 -11.80 -11.27 -1.84
N LYS A 160 -11.21 -10.59 -0.88
CA LYS A 160 -10.88 -9.16 -0.95
C LYS A 160 -9.53 -8.95 -0.29
N MET A 161 -8.74 -8.07 -0.87
CA MET A 161 -7.55 -7.51 -0.23
C MET A 161 -7.74 -6.00 -0.01
N TYR A 162 -7.07 -5.48 1.00
CA TYR A 162 -6.98 -4.05 1.25
C TYR A 162 -5.61 -3.68 1.83
N ILE A 163 -5.25 -2.41 1.68
CA ILE A 163 -4.03 -1.85 2.24
C ILE A 163 -4.43 -0.75 3.22
N GLU A 164 -4.27 -0.99 4.51
CA GLU A 164 -4.48 0.04 5.53
C GLU A 164 -3.26 0.96 5.59
N ILE A 165 -3.50 2.26 5.40
CA ILE A 165 -2.46 3.28 5.43
C ILE A 165 -2.30 3.76 6.87
N SER A 166 -1.12 3.53 7.46
CA SER A 166 -0.88 3.85 8.88
C SER A 166 -0.84 5.35 9.17
N ASP A 167 -0.28 6.13 8.24
CA ASP A 167 -0.20 7.58 8.33
C ASP A 167 -0.26 8.20 6.92
N SER A 168 -0.95 9.32 6.79
CA SER A 168 -1.04 10.09 5.56
C SER A 168 -1.34 11.55 5.87
N LYS A 169 -0.46 12.46 5.43
CA LYS A 169 -0.69 13.90 5.61
C LYS A 169 -1.78 14.43 4.68
N ASN A 170 -1.96 13.77 3.54
CA ASN A 170 -2.79 14.28 2.45
C ASN A 170 -4.16 13.61 2.38
N TYR A 171 -4.24 12.33 2.73
CA TYR A 171 -5.39 11.45 2.50
C TYR A 171 -5.70 10.56 3.72
N PRO A 172 -5.99 11.15 4.89
CA PRO A 172 -6.37 10.36 6.06
C PRO A 172 -7.64 9.56 5.75
N ASN A 173 -7.67 8.30 6.19
CA ASN A 173 -8.81 7.37 6.07
C ASN A 173 -9.09 6.80 4.67
N LEU A 174 -8.19 6.93 3.70
CA LEU A 174 -8.32 6.22 2.42
C LEU A 174 -7.63 4.86 2.48
N THR A 175 -8.38 3.82 2.15
CA THR A 175 -7.92 2.43 2.11
C THR A 175 -8.09 1.89 0.69
N PRO A 176 -6.99 1.63 -0.05
CA PRO A 176 -7.06 0.88 -1.30
C PRO A 176 -7.64 -0.51 -1.06
N GLU A 177 -8.61 -0.90 -1.86
CA GLU A 177 -9.23 -2.23 -1.80
C GLU A 177 -9.35 -2.85 -3.20
N TYR A 178 -9.35 -4.18 -3.26
CA TYR A 178 -9.54 -4.93 -4.49
C TYR A 178 -10.31 -6.23 -4.21
N ILE A 179 -11.40 -6.46 -4.96
CA ILE A 179 -12.12 -7.73 -4.96
C ILE A 179 -11.31 -8.72 -5.79
N ILE A 180 -10.81 -9.75 -5.14
CA ILE A 180 -10.07 -10.82 -5.79
C ILE A 180 -11.13 -11.71 -6.43
N SER A 181 -11.35 -11.53 -7.73
CA SER A 181 -12.38 -12.26 -8.46
C SER A 181 -12.27 -13.75 -8.17
N LEU A 182 -13.37 -14.33 -7.69
CA LEU A 182 -13.61 -15.75 -7.81
C LEU A 182 -13.68 -16.00 -9.31
N ASP A 183 -12.62 -16.55 -9.91
CA ASP A 183 -12.77 -17.16 -11.22
C ASP A 183 -13.87 -18.19 -11.07
N SER A 184 -15.04 -17.80 -11.57
CA SER A 184 -16.14 -18.67 -11.86
C SER A 184 -15.58 -19.61 -12.91
N SER A 185 -15.39 -20.87 -12.53
CA SER A 185 -15.27 -22.01 -13.44
C SER A 185 -14.47 -21.73 -14.71
N ARG A 186 -13.22 -22.20 -14.76
CA ARG A 186 -12.66 -22.65 -16.05
C ARG A 186 -13.68 -23.64 -16.65
N ASN A 187 -14.50 -23.16 -17.59
CA ASN A 187 -15.27 -23.97 -18.52
C ASN A 187 -14.32 -24.48 -19.59
#